data_AF-A0A2I0IW40-F1
#
_entry.id   AF-A0A2I0IW40-F1
#
_cell.length_a   1.000
_cell.length_b   1.000
_cell.length_c   1.000
_cell.angle_alpha   90.00
_cell.angle_beta   90.00
_cell.angle_gamma   90.00
#
_symmetry.space_group_name_H-M   'P 1'
#
loop_
_entity.id
_entity.type
_entity.pdbx_description
1 polymer ?
#
loop_
_entity_poly.entity_id
_entity_poly.type
_entity_poly.pdbx_seq_one_letter_code
_entity_poly.pdbx_strand_id
1 'polypeptide(L)'
;MDVGQMQKRLLDYMNSLLKEGILDSQFAQLQQLQDESNPDFVAEVVNLFFTDSENLINDLSNALYKIPSFSSFPFPFTVLSSVLFVLV
;
A
#
# COMPACT_ATOMS: atom_id res chain seq x y z
N MET A 1 -9.96 29.21 -13.69
CA MET A 1 -8.76 28.34 -13.82
C MET A 1 -8.90 27.61 -15.14
N ASP A 2 -7.88 27.65 -15.98
CA ASP A 2 -7.92 27.01 -17.31
C ASP A 2 -7.81 25.48 -17.15
N VAL A 3 -8.70 24.74 -17.81
CA VAL A 3 -8.81 23.27 -17.68
C VAL A 3 -7.51 22.59 -18.09
N GLY A 4 -6.81 23.15 -19.10
CA GLY A 4 -5.52 22.65 -19.54
C GLY A 4 -4.41 22.76 -18.48
N GLN A 5 -4.44 23.81 -17.65
CA GLN A 5 -3.48 23.94 -16.54
C GLN A 5 -3.77 22.93 -15.42
N MET A 6 -5.05 22.61 -15.20
CA MET A 6 -5.46 21.66 -14.17
C MET A 6 -5.08 20.22 -14.56
N GLN A 7 -5.28 19.85 -15.83
CA GLN A 7 -4.80 18.57 -16.37
C GLN A 7 -3.28 18.44 -16.26
N LYS A 8 -2.53 19.50 -16.58
CA LYS A 8 -1.07 19.47 -16.49
C LYS A 8 -0.59 19.22 -15.06
N ARG A 9 -1.17 19.89 -14.07
CA ARG A 9 -0.85 19.65 -12.65
C ARG A 9 -1.16 18.23 -12.22
N LEU A 10 -2.27 17.66 -12.70
CA LEU A 10 -2.64 16.29 -12.39
C LEU A 10 -1.62 15.31 -12.96
N LEU A 11 -1.21 15.48 -14.22
CA LEU A 11 -0.16 14.67 -14.84
C LEU A 11 1.19 14.79 -14.13
N ASP A 12 1.61 16.00 -13.76
CA ASP A 12 2.85 16.24 -13.02
C ASP A 12 2.83 15.55 -11.65
N TYR A 13 1.67 15.55 -10.98
CA TYR A 13 1.46 14.85 -9.71
C TYR A 13 1.55 13.33 -9.87
N MET A 14 0.87 12.76 -10.87
CA MET A 14 0.93 11.32 -11.14
C MET A 14 2.34 10.84 -11.48
N ASN A 15 3.09 11.63 -12.26
CA ASN A 15 4.49 11.34 -12.56
C ASN A 15 5.38 11.35 -11.32
N SER A 16 5.09 12.24 -10.37
CA SER A 16 5.82 12.29 -9.09
C SER A 16 5.55 11.04 -8.26
N LEU A 17 4.29 10.59 -8.20
CA LEU A 17 3.91 9.34 -7.50
C LEU A 17 4.55 8.08 -8.12
N LEU A 18 4.65 8.02 -9.45
CA LEU A 18 5.37 6.95 -10.15
C LEU A 18 6.86 6.97 -9.82
N LYS A 19 7.47 8.16 -9.78
CA LYS A 19 8.90 8.31 -9.49
C LYS A 19 9.26 7.97 -8.05
N GLU A 20 8.36 8.26 -7.11
CA GLU A 20 8.50 7.88 -5.70
C GLU A 20 8.23 6.39 -5.46
N GLY A 21 7.75 5.66 -6.47
CA GLY A 21 7.43 4.23 -6.38
C GLY A 21 6.12 3.95 -5.64
N ILE A 22 5.29 4.98 -5.41
CA ILE A 22 3.94 4.84 -4.83
C ILE A 22 3.00 4.20 -5.85
N LEU A 23 3.16 4.58 -7.12
CA LEU A 23 2.49 3.94 -8.25
C LEU A 23 3.49 3.08 -9.00
N ASP A 24 3.02 1.95 -9.52
CA ASP A 24 3.82 1.00 -10.27
C ASP A 24 3.19 0.70 -11.64
N SER A 25 3.78 -0.26 -12.35
CA SER A 25 3.26 -0.70 -13.65
C SER A 25 1.87 -1.36 -13.57
N GLN A 26 1.44 -1.85 -12.40
CA GLN A 26 0.08 -2.39 -12.25
C GLN A 26 -0.96 -1.27 -12.23
N PHE A 27 -0.64 -0.11 -11.67
CA PHE A 27 -1.53 1.05 -11.75
C PHE A 27 -1.75 1.52 -13.21
N ALA A 28 -0.72 1.42 -14.05
CA ALA A 28 -0.86 1.69 -15.48
C ALA A 28 -1.78 0.67 -16.20
N GLN A 29 -1.79 -0.59 -15.76
CA GLN A 29 -2.71 -1.60 -16.28
C GLN A 29 -4.16 -1.33 -15.85
N LEU A 30 -4.37 -0.88 -14.60
CA LEU A 30 -5.69 -0.47 -14.13
C LEU A 30 -6.25 0.71 -14.94
N GLN A 31 -5.40 1.67 -15.31
CA GLN A 31 -5.80 2.75 -16.23
C GLN A 31 -6.14 2.25 -17.63
N GLN A 32 -5.48 1.22 -18.14
CA GLN A 32 -5.83 0.64 -19.45
C GLN A 32 -7.18 -0.09 -19.45
N LEU A 33 -7.63 -0.55 -18.28
CA LEU A 33 -8.95 -1.15 -18.08
C LEU A 33 -10.06 -0.10 -17.91
N GLN A 34 -9.70 1.17 -17.71
CA GLN A 34 -10.64 2.28 -17.73
C GLN A 34 -11.05 2.53 -19.19
N ASP A 35 -12.31 2.27 -19.50
CA ASP A 35 -12.89 2.47 -20.82
C ASP A 35 -13.97 3.56 -20.76
N GLU A 36 -14.40 4.12 -21.89
CA GLU A 36 -15.46 5.15 -21.96
C GLU A 36 -16.78 4.68 -21.33
N SER A 37 -16.99 3.36 -21.27
CA SER A 37 -18.15 2.72 -20.64
C SER A 37 -18.05 2.60 -19.12
N ASN A 38 -16.86 2.72 -18.54
CA ASN A 38 -16.63 2.69 -17.09
C ASN A 38 -15.52 3.67 -16.68
N PRO A 39 -15.81 4.99 -16.69
CA PRO A 39 -14.83 6.01 -16.34
C PRO A 39 -14.46 5.99 -14.85
N ASP A 40 -15.22 5.32 -13.98
CA ASP A 40 -14.97 5.31 -12.55
C ASP A 40 -14.20 4.07 -12.07
N PHE A 41 -13.87 3.14 -12.97
CA PHE A 41 -13.21 1.87 -12.64
C PHE A 41 -11.97 2.04 -11.75
N VAL A 42 -11.05 2.94 -12.12
CA VAL A 42 -9.81 3.17 -11.37
C VAL A 42 -10.12 3.72 -9.97
N ALA A 43 -11.10 4.62 -9.87
CA ALA A 43 -11.50 5.19 -8.59
C ALA A 43 -12.14 4.13 -7.68
N GLU A 44 -12.96 3.25 -8.23
CA GLU A 44 -13.59 2.15 -7.50
C GLU A 44 -12.57 1.13 -6.99
N VAL A 45 -11.61 0.73 -7.82
CA VAL A 45 -10.53 -0.18 -7.42
C VAL A 45 -9.65 0.42 -6.33
N VAL A 46 -9.31 1.70 -6.47
CA VAL A 46 -8.53 2.43 -5.45
C VAL A 46 -9.31 2.52 -4.13
N ASN A 47 -10.61 2.79 -4.18
CA ASN A 47 -11.45 2.86 -3.00
C ASN A 47 -11.59 1.50 -2.29
N LEU A 48 -11.72 0.41 -3.06
CA LEU A 48 -11.73 -0.95 -2.52
C LEU A 48 -10.39 -1.29 -1.86
N PHE A 49 -9.27 -0.95 -2.50
CA PHE A 49 -7.94 -1.16 -1.95
C PHE A 49 -7.75 -0.46 -0.60
N PHE A 50 -8.20 0.80 -0.46
CA PHE A 50 -8.11 1.52 0.80
C PHE A 50 -8.98 0.89 1.89
N THR A 51 -10.21 0.51 1.55
CA THR A 51 -11.13 -0.15 2.49
C THR A 51 -10.56 -1.47 2.99
N ASP A 52 -10.06 -2.31 2.08
CA ASP A 52 -9.46 -3.60 2.42
C ASP A 52 -8.16 -3.43 3.22
N SER A 53 -7.34 -2.42 2.89
CA SER A 53 -6.11 -2.11 3.63
C SER A 53 -6.39 -1.66 5.05
N GLU A 54 -7.43 -0.84 5.27
CA GLU A 54 -7.84 -0.42 6.61
C GLU A 54 -8.27 -1.64 7.45
N ASN A 55 -9.10 -2.52 6.88
CA ASN A 55 -9.50 -3.76 7.53
C ASN A 55 -8.28 -4.65 7.85
N LEU A 56 -7.37 -4.83 6.89
CA LEU A 56 -6.15 -5.63 7.06
C LEU A 56 -5.23 -5.07 8.15
N ILE A 57 -5.03 -3.75 8.20
CA ILE A 57 -4.23 -3.10 9.24
C ILE A 57 -4.90 -3.23 10.60
N ASN A 58 -6.23 -3.08 10.67
CA ASN A 58 -6.99 -3.28 11.91
C ASN A 58 -6.89 -4.73 12.40
N ASP A 59 -7.00 -5.70 11.50
CA ASP A 59 -6.83 -7.12 11.81
C ASP A 59 -5.40 -7.46 12.25
N LEU A 60 -4.39 -6.91 11.56
CA LEU A 60 -2.98 -7.04 11.95
C LEU A 60 -2.74 -6.43 13.34
N SER A 61 -3.26 -5.24 13.59
CA SER A 61 -3.18 -4.56 14.88
C SER A 61 -3.82 -5.42 15.98
N ASN A 62 -5.04 -5.90 15.76
CA ASN A 62 -5.74 -6.79 16.68
C ASN A 62 -4.97 -8.09 16.92
N ALA A 63 -4.36 -8.68 15.87
CA ALA A 63 -3.53 -9.86 15.99
C ALA A 63 -2.27 -9.58 16.82
N LEU A 64 -1.57 -8.45 16.58
CA LEU A 64 -0.39 -8.02 17.32
C LEU A 64 -0.71 -7.72 18.79
N TYR A 65 -1.86 -7.10 19.09
CA TYR A 65 -2.32 -6.89 20.46
C TYR A 65 -2.78 -8.19 21.15
N LYS A 66 -3.29 -9.15 20.38
CA LYS A 66 -3.62 -10.50 20.85
C LYS A 66 -2.42 -11.43 20.98
N ILE A 67 -1.25 -11.08 20.44
CA ILE A 67 -0.01 -11.76 20.83
C ILE A 67 0.08 -11.55 22.33
N PRO A 68 -0.08 -12.61 23.16
CA PRO A 68 0.00 -12.48 24.59
C PRO A 68 1.38 -11.90 24.83
N SER A 69 1.37 -10.67 25.36
CA SER A 69 2.50 -9.90 25.84
C SER A 69 3.83 -10.63 25.64
N PHE A 70 4.69 -10.09 24.78
CA PHE A 70 6.08 -10.54 24.62
C PHE A 70 6.82 -10.71 25.98
N SER A 71 6.23 -10.21 27.08
CA SER A 71 6.55 -10.53 28.47
C SER A 71 6.45 -12.01 28.89
N SER A 72 5.90 -12.93 28.08
CA SER A 72 5.84 -14.38 28.42
C SER A 72 6.80 -15.25 27.62
N PHE A 73 7.63 -14.70 26.73
CA PHE A 73 8.72 -15.48 26.14
C PHE A 73 9.86 -15.63 27.19
N PRO A 74 10.23 -16.85 27.60
CA PRO A 74 11.29 -17.08 28.58
C PRO A 74 12.70 -16.90 27.99
N PHE A 75 12.80 -16.41 26.74
CA PHE A 75 14.06 -16.29 26.03
C PHE A 75 14.34 -14.83 25.66
N PRO A 76 15.52 -14.28 26.02
CA PRO A 76 15.91 -12.94 25.61
C PRO A 76 16.07 -12.91 24.09
N PHE A 77 15.51 -11.86 23.45
CA PHE A 77 15.58 -11.59 22.01
C PHE A 77 16.98 -11.65 21.38
N THR A 78 18.03 -11.64 22.21
CA THR A 78 19.43 -11.79 21.79
C THR A 78 19.71 -13.10 21.04
N VAL A 79 18.95 -14.17 21.28
CA VAL A 79 19.21 -15.47 20.62
C VAL A 79 18.74 -15.47 19.15
N LEU A 80 17.71 -14.68 18.81
CA LEU A 80 17.19 -14.60 17.44
C LEU A 80 18.16 -13.87 16.50
N SER A 81 18.91 -12.90 17.03
CA SER A 81 19.97 -12.22 16.28
C SER A 81 21.10 -13.18 15.87
N SER A 82 21.38 -14.21 16.67
CA SER A 82 22.42 -15.19 16.35
C SER A 82 22.01 -16.16 15.25
N VAL A 83 20.71 -16.45 15.09
CA VAL A 83 20.22 -17.38 14.05
C VAL A 83 20.13 -16.68 12.68
N LEU A 84 19.78 -15.39 12.65
CA LEU A 84 19.74 -14.63 11.39
C LEU A 84 21.14 -14.37 10.81
N PHE A 85 22.18 -14.31 11.64
CA PHE A 85 23.56 -14.11 11.18
C PHE A 85 24.20 -15.38 10.61
N VAL A 86 23.63 -16.56 10.84
CA VAL A 86 24.15 -17.83 10.28
C VAL A 86 23.53 -18.15 8.91
N LEU A 87 22.49 -17.42 8.49
CA LEU A 87 21.77 -17.68 7.25
C LEU A 87 22.00 -16.61 6.15
N VAL A 88 22.92 -15.66 6.38
CA VAL A 88 23.42 -14.69 5.39
C VAL A 88 24.89 -14.95 5.11
#